data_AF-A0AAW1YAR4-F1
#
_entry.id   AF-A0AAW1YAR4-F1
#
_cell.length_a   1.000
_cell.length_b   1.000
_cell.length_c   1.000
_cell.angle_alpha   90.00
_cell.angle_beta   90.00
_cell.angle_gamma   90.00
#
_symmetry.space_group_name_H-M   'P 1'
#
loop_
_entity.id
_entity.type
_entity.pdbx_description
1 polymer ?
#
loop_
_entity_poly.entity_id
_entity_poly.type
_entity_poly.pdbx_seq_one_letter_code
_entity_poly.pdbx_strand_id
1 'polypeptide(L)'
;MSTLCFFRFWLGFGIGGDYPLSATIMSEYANKKTRGAFIAAVFACKGLGFWQEGYSQLFSSVAFKAKFDAPAYEVNALASTVPQADYLWRIIVMVGAIPAAMTYYWRMKMPETARYTALVAKNAKQAASDMSKEFMRRHGLHLLGTTSTWFLLDIAFYSQNLFQKDIFSAIGWIPPAKTMSAIEEVYKIARAQTLIALVSTVPGYWFTVALIDRIGRFAIQLMGFFFMTVFMFALALPYDHWTHKDNRIGFVVMYSLTFFFANFGPNATTFVVPAEIFPARFRSTCHGISAAAGKLGAIIGAFGFLYLAQNKDKNKTDAGYPPGIGVKNSLIVLGVVNFLGILFTFLVPESNGKSLEEMSGENEEEPESAVELEQQPGYRTRTVPV
;
A
#
# COMPACT_ATOMS: atom_id res chain seq x y z
N MET A 1 23.95 8.40 8.45
CA MET A 1 23.13 7.67 7.46
C MET A 1 22.98 6.19 7.82
N SER A 2 24.06 5.43 8.00
CA SER A 2 24.01 3.97 8.22
C SER A 2 23.11 3.50 9.38
N THR A 3 23.15 4.19 10.52
CA THR A 3 22.29 3.87 11.68
C THR A 3 20.80 4.00 11.37
N LEU A 4 20.40 5.06 10.66
CA LEU A 4 19.00 5.28 10.28
C LEU A 4 18.54 4.19 9.30
N CYS A 5 19.39 3.84 8.31
CA CYS A 5 19.09 2.76 7.37
C CYS A 5 18.90 1.42 8.09
N PHE A 6 19.76 1.10 9.07
CA PHE A 6 19.65 -0.13 9.86
C PHE A 6 18.31 -0.20 10.63
N PHE A 7 17.93 0.86 11.35
CA PHE A 7 16.65 0.86 12.07
C PHE A 7 15.43 0.88 11.15
N ARG A 8 15.52 1.55 9.98
CA ARG A 8 14.45 1.51 8.97
C ARG A 8 14.31 0.13 8.33
N PHE A 9 15.39 -0.62 8.17
CA PHE A 9 15.34 -2.00 7.71
C PHE A 9 14.55 -2.89 8.69
N TRP A 10 14.86 -2.82 9.99
CA TRP A 10 14.14 -3.58 11.01
C TRP A 10 12.69 -3.14 11.18
N LEU A 11 12.41 -1.84 11.08
CA LEU A 11 11.04 -1.33 11.00
C LEU A 11 10.31 -1.93 9.79
N GLY A 12 10.95 -1.94 8.62
CA GLY A 12 10.39 -2.55 7.40
C GLY A 12 10.14 -4.05 7.55
N PHE A 13 11.05 -4.78 8.19
CA PHE A 13 10.88 -6.20 8.50
C PHE A 13 9.64 -6.45 9.38
N GLY A 14 9.48 -5.68 10.46
CA GLY A 14 8.31 -5.76 11.33
C GLY A 14 7.00 -5.43 10.59
N ILE A 15 6.99 -4.37 9.78
CA ILE A 15 5.85 -4.01 8.95
C ILE A 15 5.51 -5.15 7.97
N GLY A 16 6.51 -5.76 7.32
CA GLY A 16 6.31 -6.85 6.37
C GLY A 16 5.67 -8.10 6.98
N GLY A 17 6.01 -8.43 8.23
CA GLY A 17 5.39 -9.54 8.96
C GLY A 17 3.94 -9.27 9.38
N ASP A 18 3.61 -8.02 9.71
CA ASP A 18 2.27 -7.65 10.19
C ASP A 18 1.21 -7.65 9.07
N TYR A 19 1.58 -7.27 7.84
CA TYR A 19 0.66 -7.19 6.69
C TYR A 19 -0.18 -8.46 6.46
N PRO A 20 0.43 -9.65 6.21
CA PRO A 20 -0.32 -10.87 5.95
C PRO A 20 -1.10 -11.36 7.18
N LEU A 21 -0.57 -11.14 8.39
CA LEU A 21 -1.21 -11.56 9.64
C LEU A 21 -2.49 -10.76 9.91
N SER A 22 -2.42 -9.43 9.81
CA SER A 22 -3.56 -8.55 10.04
C SER A 22 -4.70 -8.80 9.04
N ALA A 23 -4.38 -9.05 7.76
CA ALA A 23 -5.38 -9.43 6.76
C ALA A 23 -6.06 -10.77 7.11
N THR A 24 -5.26 -11.78 7.47
CA THR A 24 -5.72 -13.14 7.73
C THR A 24 -6.62 -13.19 8.97
N ILE A 25 -6.17 -12.62 10.09
CA ILE A 25 -6.94 -12.57 11.35
C ILE A 25 -8.32 -11.96 11.10
N MET A 26 -8.37 -10.83 10.38
CA MET A 26 -9.63 -10.15 10.11
C MET A 26 -10.55 -10.95 9.18
N SER A 27 -9.99 -11.59 8.16
CA SER A 27 -10.78 -12.42 7.25
C SER A 27 -11.44 -13.62 7.95
N GLU A 28 -10.82 -14.14 9.01
CA GLU A 28 -11.29 -15.30 9.75
C GLU A 28 -12.33 -14.95 10.82
N TYR A 29 -12.24 -13.75 11.41
CA TYR A 29 -13.23 -13.25 12.37
C TYR A 29 -14.49 -12.66 11.71
N ALA A 30 -14.41 -12.25 10.44
CA ALA A 30 -15.50 -11.53 9.78
C ALA A 30 -16.56 -12.44 9.14
N ASN A 31 -17.81 -12.02 9.23
CA ASN A 31 -18.95 -12.70 8.60
C ASN A 31 -18.91 -12.59 7.06
N LYS A 32 -19.39 -13.64 6.36
CA LYS A 32 -19.42 -13.74 4.88
C LYS A 32 -19.97 -12.48 4.17
N LYS A 33 -21.00 -11.84 4.74
CA LYS A 33 -21.68 -10.67 4.12
C LYS A 33 -20.91 -9.34 4.25
N THR A 34 -20.04 -9.20 5.24
CA THR A 34 -19.36 -7.92 5.56
C THR A 34 -17.84 -8.05 5.61
N ARG A 35 -17.31 -9.21 5.16
CA ARG A 35 -15.89 -9.54 5.24
C ARG A 35 -15.02 -8.54 4.50
N GLY A 36 -15.44 -8.11 3.31
CA GLY A 36 -14.71 -7.14 2.51
C GLY A 36 -14.61 -5.80 3.22
N ALA A 37 -15.73 -5.28 3.72
CA ALA A 37 -15.76 -4.02 4.46
C ALA A 37 -14.88 -4.08 5.72
N PHE A 38 -14.90 -5.19 6.47
CA PHE A 38 -14.07 -5.34 7.67
C PHE A 38 -12.57 -5.38 7.36
N ILE A 39 -12.14 -6.18 6.36
CA ILE A 39 -10.73 -6.24 5.96
C ILE A 39 -10.30 -4.87 5.39
N ALA A 40 -11.13 -4.27 4.54
CA ALA A 40 -10.88 -2.94 3.98
C ALA A 40 -10.83 -1.86 5.06
N ALA A 41 -11.60 -1.96 6.14
CA ALA A 41 -11.60 -0.99 7.24
C ALA A 41 -10.29 -1.01 8.03
N VAL A 42 -9.75 -2.21 8.28
CA VAL A 42 -8.41 -2.33 8.89
C VAL A 42 -7.35 -1.74 7.97
N PHE A 43 -7.46 -1.97 6.66
CA PHE A 43 -6.56 -1.34 5.71
C PHE A 43 -6.77 0.19 5.62
N ALA A 44 -8.00 0.68 5.78
CA ALA A 44 -8.32 2.11 5.79
C ALA A 44 -7.66 2.87 6.95
N CYS A 45 -7.29 2.19 8.04
CA CYS A 45 -6.46 2.77 9.10
C CYS A 45 -5.11 3.28 8.59
N LYS A 46 -4.60 2.75 7.45
CA LYS A 46 -3.43 3.30 6.74
C LYS A 46 -3.65 4.77 6.32
N GLY A 47 -4.88 5.11 5.90
CA GLY A 47 -5.25 6.50 5.59
C GLY A 47 -5.17 7.42 6.81
N LEU A 48 -5.67 6.95 7.96
CA LEU A 48 -5.53 7.68 9.23
C LEU A 48 -4.05 7.86 9.63
N GLY A 49 -3.21 6.86 9.33
CA GLY A 49 -1.75 6.96 9.48
C GLY A 49 -1.15 8.10 8.67
N PHE A 50 -1.48 8.22 7.38
CA PHE A 50 -1.01 9.34 6.53
C PHE A 50 -1.50 10.70 7.04
N TRP A 51 -2.73 10.77 7.52
CA TRP A 51 -3.26 11.99 8.12
C TRP A 51 -2.51 12.36 9.41
N GLN A 52 -2.32 11.40 10.31
CA GLN A 52 -1.57 11.59 11.56
C GLN A 52 -0.12 12.01 11.29
N GLU A 53 0.53 11.41 10.28
CA GLU A 53 1.86 11.78 9.82
C GLU A 53 1.87 13.26 9.38
N GLY A 54 1.00 13.64 8.43
CA GLY A 54 0.92 15.00 7.93
C GLY A 54 0.61 16.02 9.03
N TYR A 55 -0.33 15.70 9.92
CA TYR A 55 -0.69 16.54 11.06
C TYR A 55 0.50 16.75 12.00
N SER A 56 1.23 15.69 12.34
CA SER A 56 2.41 15.76 13.22
C SER A 56 3.51 16.61 12.59
N GLN A 57 3.80 16.41 11.29
CA GLN A 57 4.76 17.22 10.54
C GLN A 57 4.35 18.70 10.48
N LEU A 58 3.06 18.98 10.22
CA LEU A 58 2.53 20.33 10.11
C LEU A 58 2.58 21.04 11.47
N PHE A 59 2.13 20.39 12.53
CA PHE A 59 2.14 20.96 13.88
C PHE A 59 3.56 21.27 14.35
N SER A 60 4.48 20.31 14.23
CA SER A 60 5.87 20.52 14.64
C SER A 60 6.55 21.59 13.77
N SER A 61 6.33 21.62 12.46
CA SER A 61 6.94 22.63 11.58
C SER A 61 6.43 24.05 11.85
N VAL A 62 5.13 24.22 12.16
CA VAL A 62 4.56 25.52 12.59
C VAL A 62 5.20 25.99 13.90
N ALA A 63 5.28 25.09 14.89
CA ALA A 63 5.85 25.42 16.20
C ALA A 63 7.33 25.83 16.09
N PHE A 64 8.11 25.12 15.26
CA PHE A 64 9.52 25.44 15.03
C PHE A 64 9.68 26.74 14.22
N LYS A 65 8.86 26.95 13.19
CA LYS A 65 8.90 28.20 12.40
C LYS A 65 8.54 29.44 13.22
N ALA A 66 7.61 29.32 14.17
CA ALA A 66 7.23 30.42 15.04
C ALA A 66 8.33 30.82 16.04
N LYS A 67 9.24 29.89 16.38
CA LYS A 67 10.25 30.08 17.42
C LYS A 67 11.67 30.26 16.88
N PHE A 68 11.95 29.75 15.68
CA PHE A 68 13.26 29.74 15.06
C PHE A 68 13.14 30.24 13.62
N ASP A 69 13.36 31.53 13.43
CA ASP A 69 13.44 32.11 12.09
C ASP A 69 14.79 31.74 11.45
N ALA A 70 14.75 31.34 10.19
CA ALA A 70 15.91 30.87 9.46
C ALA A 70 15.87 31.41 8.03
N PRO A 71 16.99 31.95 7.52
CA PRO A 71 17.03 32.50 6.16
C PRO A 71 16.93 31.40 5.10
N ALA A 72 16.59 31.80 3.87
CA ALA A 72 16.59 30.90 2.73
C ALA A 72 18.00 30.33 2.48
N TYR A 73 18.05 29.11 1.94
CA TYR A 73 19.31 28.41 1.67
C TYR A 73 20.27 29.20 0.76
N GLU A 74 19.74 29.92 -0.22
CA GLU A 74 20.53 30.80 -1.11
C GLU A 74 21.15 32.01 -0.42
N VAL A 75 20.55 32.48 0.68
CA VAL A 75 21.06 33.63 1.46
C VAL A 75 22.17 33.17 2.41
N ASN A 76 21.93 32.09 3.15
CA ASN A 76 22.94 31.50 4.03
C ASN A 76 22.64 30.01 4.27
N ALA A 77 23.38 29.14 3.58
CA ALA A 77 23.20 27.70 3.68
C ALA A 77 23.40 27.15 5.11
N LEU A 78 24.38 27.67 5.86
CA LEU A 78 24.67 27.21 7.23
C LEU A 78 23.58 27.63 8.21
N ALA A 79 23.09 28.86 8.11
CA ALA A 79 22.03 29.38 8.96
C ALA A 79 20.63 28.85 8.55
N SER A 80 20.45 28.42 7.31
CA SER A 80 19.21 27.80 6.81
C SER A 80 18.99 26.40 7.41
N THR A 81 20.06 25.67 7.69
CA THR A 81 20.06 24.37 8.38
C THR A 81 20.33 24.53 9.86
N VAL A 82 19.47 25.29 10.56
CA VAL A 82 19.61 25.49 12.02
C VAL A 82 19.66 24.13 12.74
N PRO A 83 20.49 23.95 13.79
CA PRO A 83 20.56 22.71 14.56
C PRO A 83 19.19 22.22 15.05
N GLN A 84 18.27 23.16 15.29
CA GLN A 84 16.91 22.90 15.72
C GLN A 84 16.10 22.10 14.69
N ALA A 85 16.40 22.21 13.40
CA ALA A 85 15.75 21.42 12.36
C ALA A 85 16.02 19.91 12.52
N ASP A 86 17.11 19.51 13.19
CA ASP A 86 17.39 18.11 13.52
C ASP A 86 16.38 17.52 14.51
N TYR A 87 15.84 18.33 15.43
CA TYR A 87 14.80 17.84 16.35
C TYR A 87 13.48 17.57 15.64
N LEU A 88 13.21 18.24 14.51
CA LEU A 88 11.94 18.14 13.82
C LEU A 88 11.65 16.71 13.33
N TRP A 89 12.58 16.11 12.57
CA TRP A 89 12.40 14.73 12.08
C TRP A 89 12.41 13.70 13.21
N ARG A 90 13.17 13.94 14.28
CA ARG A 90 13.19 13.07 15.47
C ARG A 90 11.84 13.05 16.17
N ILE A 91 11.23 14.21 16.39
CA ILE A 91 9.91 14.34 17.00
C ILE A 91 8.88 13.60 16.15
N ILE A 92 8.89 13.78 14.82
CA ILE A 92 7.97 13.10 13.91
C ILE A 92 8.10 11.57 14.05
N VAL A 93 9.33 11.03 14.08
CA VAL A 93 9.56 9.60 14.27
C VAL A 93 9.12 9.13 15.67
N MET A 94 9.38 9.91 16.73
CA MET A 94 8.97 9.56 18.10
C MET A 94 7.45 9.53 18.28
N VAL A 95 6.72 10.46 17.66
CA VAL A 95 5.25 10.45 17.68
C VAL A 95 4.71 9.17 17.05
N GLY A 96 5.34 8.68 15.97
CA GLY A 96 4.98 7.41 15.34
C GLY A 96 5.20 6.17 16.23
N ALA A 97 6.07 6.24 17.24
CA ALA A 97 6.30 5.12 18.15
C ALA A 97 5.16 4.92 19.17
N ILE A 98 4.36 5.97 19.45
CA ILE A 98 3.25 5.92 20.42
C ILE A 98 2.17 4.89 20.00
N PRO A 99 1.58 4.97 18.79
CA PRO A 99 0.57 3.98 18.37
C PRO A 99 1.15 2.57 18.24
N ALA A 100 2.44 2.43 17.90
CA ALA A 100 3.11 1.13 17.87
C ALA A 100 3.18 0.48 19.27
N ALA A 101 3.53 1.24 20.30
CA ALA A 101 3.55 0.77 21.69
C ALA A 101 2.14 0.39 22.19
N MET A 102 1.12 1.18 21.84
CA MET A 102 -0.27 0.86 22.16
C MET A 102 -0.72 -0.44 21.49
N THR A 103 -0.33 -0.65 20.23
CA THR A 103 -0.66 -1.88 19.48
C THR A 103 -0.03 -3.10 20.12
N TYR A 104 1.22 -3.00 20.59
CA TYR A 104 1.88 -4.09 21.32
C TYR A 104 1.08 -4.54 22.55
N TYR A 105 0.62 -3.59 23.37
CA TYR A 105 -0.19 -3.89 24.55
C TYR A 105 -1.49 -4.63 24.21
N TRP A 106 -2.21 -4.22 23.17
CA TRP A 106 -3.45 -4.87 22.78
C TRP A 106 -3.26 -6.21 22.07
N ARG A 107 -2.20 -6.36 21.26
CA ARG A 107 -1.87 -7.65 20.63
C ARG A 107 -1.59 -8.73 21.65
N MET A 108 -0.94 -8.41 22.78
CA MET A 108 -0.68 -9.39 23.85
C MET A 108 -1.96 -9.93 24.52
N LYS A 109 -3.10 -9.26 24.36
CA LYS A 109 -4.39 -9.66 24.93
C LYS A 109 -5.32 -10.35 23.94
N MET A 110 -4.94 -10.43 22.66
CA MET A 110 -5.80 -10.91 21.60
C MET A 110 -5.74 -12.44 21.51
N PRO A 111 -6.88 -13.15 21.54
CA PRO A 111 -6.91 -14.61 21.40
C PRO A 111 -6.64 -15.02 19.95
N GLU A 112 -5.99 -16.19 19.79
CA GLU A 112 -5.76 -16.81 18.48
C GLU A 112 -7.08 -17.16 17.76
N THR A 113 -7.06 -17.21 16.42
CA THR A 113 -8.27 -17.48 15.65
C THR A 113 -8.68 -18.95 15.76
N ALA A 114 -9.99 -19.19 15.96
CA ALA A 114 -10.53 -20.55 16.09
C ALA A 114 -10.25 -21.44 14.86
N ARG A 115 -10.20 -20.84 13.65
CA ARG A 115 -9.87 -21.54 12.39
C ARG A 115 -8.41 -21.99 12.36
N TYR A 116 -7.47 -21.14 12.77
CA TYR A 116 -6.04 -21.51 12.84
C TYR A 116 -5.81 -22.65 13.83
N THR A 117 -6.43 -22.58 15.02
CA THR A 117 -6.32 -23.62 16.05
C THR A 117 -6.92 -24.96 15.59
N ALA A 118 -8.03 -24.94 14.85
CA ALA A 118 -8.71 -26.15 14.40
C ALA A 118 -8.01 -26.85 13.22
N LEU A 119 -7.51 -26.09 12.23
CA LEU A 119 -7.06 -26.63 10.95
C LEU A 119 -5.54 -26.68 10.76
N VAL A 120 -4.79 -25.75 11.37
CA VAL A 120 -3.37 -25.54 11.04
C VAL A 120 -2.45 -25.90 12.20
N ALA A 121 -2.82 -25.56 13.44
CA ALA A 121 -1.99 -25.77 14.62
C ALA A 121 -1.56 -27.24 14.83
N LYS A 122 -2.28 -28.20 14.23
CA LYS A 122 -1.93 -29.63 14.30
C LYS A 122 -1.01 -30.12 13.18
N ASN A 123 -0.91 -29.45 12.01
CA ASN A 123 -0.30 -30.01 10.79
C ASN A 123 0.49 -29.02 9.90
N ALA A 124 1.25 -28.07 10.47
CA ALA A 124 2.01 -27.06 9.70
C ALA A 124 3.03 -27.63 8.69
N LYS A 125 3.68 -28.77 8.98
CA LYS A 125 4.63 -29.42 8.06
C LYS A 125 3.95 -30.01 6.82
N GLN A 126 2.72 -30.50 6.97
CA GLN A 126 1.96 -31.07 5.86
C GLN A 126 1.44 -29.96 4.94
N ALA A 127 1.00 -28.83 5.50
CA ALA A 127 0.66 -27.63 4.70
C ALA A 127 1.83 -27.10 3.85
N ALA A 128 3.08 -27.19 4.31
CA ALA A 128 4.24 -26.80 3.49
C ALA A 128 4.57 -27.83 2.38
N SER A 129 4.35 -29.12 2.64
CA SER A 129 4.49 -30.24 1.68
C SER A 129 3.40 -30.21 0.59
N ASP A 130 2.18 -29.83 0.97
CA ASP A 130 0.98 -29.88 0.12
C ASP A 130 0.82 -28.68 -0.80
N MET A 131 1.86 -27.83 -0.94
CA MET A 131 1.97 -26.86 -2.04
C MET A 131 2.24 -27.63 -3.35
N SER A 132 1.27 -28.46 -3.71
CA SER A 132 1.33 -29.49 -4.72
C SER A 132 1.20 -28.89 -6.12
N LYS A 133 1.56 -29.67 -7.15
CA LYS A 133 1.27 -29.30 -8.54
C LYS A 133 -0.23 -29.01 -8.76
N GLU A 134 -1.10 -29.65 -7.99
CA GLU A 134 -2.56 -29.45 -8.07
C GLU A 134 -2.96 -28.07 -7.55
N PHE A 135 -2.35 -27.58 -6.45
CA PHE A 135 -2.54 -26.21 -5.99
C PHE A 135 -2.13 -25.20 -7.06
N MET A 136 -0.95 -25.38 -7.67
CA MET A 136 -0.48 -24.50 -8.74
C MET A 136 -1.36 -24.56 -9.99
N ARG A 137 -1.93 -25.72 -10.32
CA ARG A 137 -2.87 -25.90 -11.44
C ARG A 137 -4.18 -25.14 -11.21
N ARG A 138 -4.72 -25.17 -9.98
CA ARG A 138 -6.01 -24.56 -9.63
C ARG A 138 -5.90 -23.07 -9.28
N HIS A 139 -4.91 -22.68 -8.49
CA HIS A 139 -4.78 -21.33 -7.92
C HIS A 139 -3.59 -20.53 -8.48
N GLY A 140 -2.76 -21.11 -9.36
CA GLY A 140 -1.59 -20.43 -9.91
C GLY A 140 -1.94 -19.19 -10.73
N LEU A 141 -3.06 -19.22 -11.47
CA LEU A 141 -3.53 -18.05 -12.22
C LEU A 141 -4.00 -16.93 -11.29
N HIS A 142 -4.71 -17.28 -10.21
CA HIS A 142 -5.14 -16.34 -9.19
C HIS A 142 -3.94 -15.71 -8.48
N LEU A 143 -2.91 -16.51 -8.17
CA LEU A 143 -1.67 -16.03 -7.57
C LEU A 143 -0.91 -15.10 -8.52
N LEU A 144 -0.86 -15.41 -9.81
CA LEU A 144 -0.30 -14.51 -10.81
C LEU A 144 -1.09 -13.19 -10.86
N GLY A 145 -2.42 -13.24 -10.86
CA GLY A 145 -3.27 -12.05 -10.83
C GLY A 145 -3.03 -11.18 -9.58
N THR A 146 -3.02 -11.77 -8.39
CA THR A 146 -2.81 -11.01 -7.14
C THR A 146 -1.40 -10.45 -7.00
N THR A 147 -0.38 -11.21 -7.38
CA THR A 147 1.02 -10.76 -7.35
C THR A 147 1.29 -9.65 -8.35
N SER A 148 0.85 -9.81 -9.61
CA SER A 148 1.08 -8.84 -10.67
C SER A 148 0.35 -7.52 -10.42
N THR A 149 -0.93 -7.56 -10.03
CA THR A 149 -1.70 -6.34 -9.75
C THR A 149 -1.16 -5.58 -8.54
N TRP A 150 -0.75 -6.27 -7.47
CA TRP A 150 -0.13 -5.61 -6.32
C TRP A 150 1.25 -5.04 -6.67
N PHE A 151 2.07 -5.78 -7.42
CA PHE A 151 3.37 -5.31 -7.92
C PHE A 151 3.23 -4.02 -8.74
N LEU A 152 2.34 -4.01 -9.74
CA LEU A 152 2.14 -2.86 -10.63
C LEU A 152 1.59 -1.65 -9.87
N LEU A 153 0.64 -1.89 -8.96
CA LEU A 153 0.12 -0.84 -8.09
C LEU A 153 1.25 -0.22 -7.26
N ASP A 154 2.04 -1.03 -6.56
CA ASP A 154 3.03 -0.52 -5.61
C ASP A 154 4.14 0.26 -6.35
N ILE A 155 4.45 -0.07 -7.61
CA ILE A 155 5.31 0.78 -8.46
C ILE A 155 4.71 2.18 -8.56
N ALA A 156 3.47 2.32 -9.01
CA ALA A 156 2.85 3.63 -9.21
C ALA A 156 2.60 4.38 -7.90
N PHE A 157 1.97 3.71 -6.93
CA PHE A 157 1.56 4.29 -5.66
C PHE A 157 2.75 4.80 -4.84
N TYR A 158 3.81 4.00 -4.69
CA TYR A 158 4.99 4.44 -3.92
C TYR A 158 5.81 5.48 -4.69
N SER A 159 5.93 5.38 -6.01
CA SER A 159 6.62 6.43 -6.80
C SER A 159 5.96 7.79 -6.61
N GLN A 160 4.63 7.84 -6.72
CA GLN A 160 3.88 9.06 -6.51
C GLN A 160 3.98 9.56 -5.06
N ASN A 161 3.90 8.67 -4.07
CA ASN A 161 3.90 9.09 -2.67
C ASN A 161 5.29 9.58 -2.22
N LEU A 162 6.36 8.86 -2.57
CA LEU A 162 7.73 9.18 -2.17
C LEU A 162 8.26 10.44 -2.86
N PHE A 163 7.98 10.60 -4.16
CA PHE A 163 8.47 11.72 -4.98
C PHE A 163 7.44 12.83 -5.15
N GLN A 164 6.41 12.86 -4.31
CA GLN A 164 5.38 13.88 -4.34
C GLN A 164 5.97 15.30 -4.23
N LYS A 165 6.98 15.49 -3.37
CA LYS A 165 7.65 16.79 -3.21
C LYS A 165 8.34 17.22 -4.51
N ASP A 166 8.95 16.28 -5.23
CA ASP A 166 9.74 16.55 -6.42
C ASP A 166 8.82 16.85 -7.60
N ILE A 167 7.71 16.11 -7.72
CA ILE A 167 6.65 16.37 -8.71
C ILE A 167 6.05 17.77 -8.51
N PHE A 168 5.72 18.14 -7.28
CA PHE A 168 5.14 19.46 -6.97
C PHE A 168 6.13 20.62 -7.09
N SER A 169 7.41 20.36 -6.85
CA SER A 169 8.46 21.35 -7.09
C SER A 169 8.70 21.53 -8.60
N ALA A 170 8.62 20.44 -9.38
CA ALA A 170 8.80 20.47 -10.84
C ALA A 170 7.72 21.27 -11.57
N ILE A 171 6.47 21.24 -11.09
CA ILE A 171 5.39 22.09 -11.63
C ILE A 171 5.39 23.52 -11.04
N GLY A 172 6.27 23.79 -10.06
CA GLY A 172 6.39 25.08 -9.39
C GLY A 172 5.28 25.40 -8.39
N TRP A 173 4.52 24.42 -7.92
CA TRP A 173 3.54 24.63 -6.85
C TRP A 173 4.22 24.74 -5.48
N ILE A 174 5.24 23.91 -5.24
CA ILE A 174 6.17 24.08 -4.12
C ILE A 174 7.39 24.87 -4.63
N PRO A 175 7.81 25.95 -3.97
CA PRO A 175 9.01 26.69 -4.36
C PRO A 175 10.26 25.80 -4.32
N PRO A 176 11.31 26.10 -5.11
CA PRO A 176 12.56 25.35 -5.05
C PRO A 176 13.19 25.43 -3.65
N ALA A 177 13.77 24.33 -3.17
CA ALA A 177 14.40 24.24 -1.85
C ALA A 177 15.41 25.37 -1.58
N LYS A 178 16.12 25.84 -2.61
CA LYS A 178 17.09 26.96 -2.52
C LYS A 178 16.48 28.27 -1.98
N THR A 179 15.20 28.48 -2.24
CA THR A 179 14.47 29.71 -1.88
C THR A 179 13.83 29.65 -0.49
N MET A 180 14.06 28.58 0.26
CA MET A 180 13.41 28.33 1.55
C MET A 180 14.43 27.92 2.60
N SER A 181 14.06 28.06 3.88
CA SER A 181 14.78 27.40 4.96
C SER A 181 14.34 25.93 5.09
N ALA A 182 15.15 25.11 5.76
CA ALA A 182 14.80 23.70 5.99
C ALA A 182 13.46 23.54 6.71
N ILE A 183 13.16 24.42 7.68
CA ILE A 183 11.89 24.41 8.42
C ILE A 183 10.72 24.83 7.53
N GLU A 184 10.93 25.85 6.68
CA GLU A 184 9.90 26.32 5.76
C GLU A 184 9.57 25.29 4.66
N GLU A 185 10.59 24.61 4.13
CA GLU A 185 10.41 23.51 3.17
C GLU A 185 9.55 22.40 3.78
N VAL A 186 9.88 21.92 4.98
CA VAL A 186 9.08 20.90 5.68
C VAL A 186 7.64 21.39 5.92
N TYR A 187 7.44 22.64 6.33
CA TYR A 187 6.10 23.20 6.52
C TYR A 187 5.25 23.16 5.24
N LYS A 188 5.81 23.59 4.09
CA LYS A 188 5.07 23.60 2.82
C LYS A 188 4.77 22.20 2.32
N ILE A 189 5.73 21.28 2.44
CA ILE A 189 5.54 19.86 2.08
C ILE A 189 4.48 19.21 2.97
N ALA A 190 4.58 19.40 4.29
CA ALA A 190 3.63 18.85 5.26
C ALA A 190 2.21 19.35 4.99
N ARG A 191 2.03 20.64 4.73
CA ARG A 191 0.74 21.23 4.35
C ARG A 191 0.16 20.57 3.09
N ALA A 192 0.97 20.38 2.05
CA ALA A 192 0.56 19.72 0.82
C ALA A 192 0.15 18.26 1.03
N GLN A 193 0.99 17.48 1.73
CA GLN A 193 0.73 16.07 2.03
C GLN A 193 -0.51 15.89 2.91
N THR A 194 -0.68 16.72 3.94
CA THR A 194 -1.85 16.68 4.84
C THR A 194 -3.13 16.98 4.06
N LEU A 195 -3.11 17.98 3.17
CA LEU A 195 -4.25 18.30 2.33
C LEU A 195 -4.66 17.11 1.46
N ILE A 196 -3.71 16.50 0.75
CA ILE A 196 -3.97 15.34 -0.12
C ILE A 196 -4.45 14.13 0.68
N ALA A 197 -3.89 13.92 1.88
CA ALA A 197 -4.33 12.87 2.77
C ALA A 197 -5.80 13.05 3.17
N LEU A 198 -6.20 14.27 3.54
CA LEU A 198 -7.56 14.62 3.97
C LEU A 198 -8.59 14.55 2.85
N VAL A 199 -8.29 15.08 1.68
CA VAL A 199 -9.29 15.23 0.60
C VAL A 199 -9.33 14.05 -0.36
N SER A 200 -8.29 13.23 -0.38
CA SER A 200 -8.14 12.15 -1.35
C SER A 200 -7.87 10.80 -0.69
N THR A 201 -6.78 10.66 0.06
CA THR A 201 -6.35 9.33 0.55
C THR A 201 -7.33 8.74 1.55
N VAL A 202 -7.69 9.50 2.60
CA VAL A 202 -8.63 9.06 3.64
C VAL A 202 -10.02 8.79 3.05
N PRO A 203 -10.65 9.72 2.29
CA PRO A 203 -11.93 9.44 1.66
C PRO A 203 -11.90 8.24 0.73
N GLY A 204 -10.85 8.07 -0.09
CA GLY A 204 -10.75 6.94 -1.02
C GLY A 204 -10.81 5.59 -0.32
N TYR A 205 -10.11 5.44 0.82
CA TYR A 205 -10.20 4.22 1.62
C TYR A 205 -11.62 3.97 2.14
N TRP A 206 -12.27 4.98 2.73
CA TRP A 206 -13.60 4.82 3.31
C TRP A 206 -14.70 4.61 2.26
N PHE A 207 -14.52 5.14 1.06
CA PHE A 207 -15.37 4.80 -0.09
C PHE A 207 -15.24 3.32 -0.45
N THR A 208 -14.02 2.76 -0.45
CA THR A 208 -13.86 1.31 -0.62
C THR A 208 -14.59 0.55 0.49
N VAL A 209 -14.37 0.90 1.76
CA VAL A 209 -15.03 0.24 2.90
C VAL A 209 -16.54 0.21 2.74
N ALA A 210 -17.14 1.34 2.35
CA ALA A 210 -18.60 1.47 2.22
C ALA A 210 -19.17 0.69 1.02
N LEU A 211 -18.39 0.49 -0.04
CA LEU A 211 -18.89 0.00 -1.33
C LEU A 211 -18.34 -1.37 -1.75
N ILE A 212 -17.30 -1.90 -1.10
CA ILE A 212 -16.63 -3.15 -1.50
C ILE A 212 -17.54 -4.37 -1.49
N ASP A 213 -18.47 -4.45 -0.53
CA ASP A 213 -19.45 -5.54 -0.45
C ASP A 213 -20.69 -5.31 -1.32
N ARG A 214 -20.88 -4.09 -1.87
CA ARG A 214 -21.99 -3.77 -2.79
C ARG A 214 -21.59 -3.87 -4.27
N ILE A 215 -20.46 -3.29 -4.62
CA ILE A 215 -19.95 -3.20 -6.01
C ILE A 215 -19.15 -4.46 -6.39
N GLY A 216 -18.41 -5.02 -5.43
CA GLY A 216 -17.48 -6.13 -5.68
C GLY A 216 -16.03 -5.67 -5.81
N ARG A 217 -15.10 -6.61 -5.61
CA ARG A 217 -13.65 -6.34 -5.55
C ARG A 217 -13.09 -6.12 -6.95
N PHE A 218 -13.53 -6.93 -7.91
CA PHE A 218 -13.07 -6.87 -9.29
C PHE A 218 -13.42 -5.53 -9.92
N ALA A 219 -14.68 -5.10 -9.79
CA ALA A 219 -15.17 -3.85 -10.37
C ALA A 219 -14.48 -2.62 -9.75
N ILE A 220 -14.30 -2.59 -8.42
CA ILE A 220 -13.56 -1.50 -7.74
C ILE A 220 -12.10 -1.47 -8.19
N GLN A 221 -11.43 -2.63 -8.28
CA GLN A 221 -10.04 -2.70 -8.72
C GLN A 221 -9.86 -2.20 -10.16
N LEU A 222 -10.73 -2.66 -11.06
CA LEU A 222 -10.70 -2.28 -12.48
C LEU A 222 -10.96 -0.78 -12.67
N MET A 223 -11.98 -0.25 -11.99
CA MET A 223 -12.30 1.17 -11.97
C MET A 223 -11.12 2.01 -11.45
N GLY A 224 -10.50 1.58 -10.34
CA GLY A 224 -9.37 2.29 -9.76
C GLY A 224 -8.18 2.37 -10.71
N PHE A 225 -7.73 1.24 -11.27
CA PHE A 225 -6.65 1.25 -12.27
C PHE A 225 -7.01 2.06 -13.52
N PHE A 226 -8.26 2.01 -13.98
CA PHE A 226 -8.74 2.81 -15.11
C PHE A 226 -8.61 4.31 -14.84
N PHE A 227 -9.18 4.81 -13.74
CA PHE A 227 -9.11 6.24 -13.42
C PHE A 227 -7.68 6.69 -13.09
N MET A 228 -6.89 5.86 -12.41
CA MET A 228 -5.45 6.13 -12.21
C MET A 228 -4.71 6.29 -13.53
N THR A 229 -5.02 5.45 -14.53
CA THR A 229 -4.44 5.54 -15.87
C THR A 229 -4.84 6.84 -16.57
N VAL A 230 -6.14 7.16 -16.57
CA VAL A 230 -6.68 8.38 -17.18
C VAL A 230 -6.05 9.62 -16.56
N PHE A 231 -6.00 9.73 -15.23
CA PHE A 231 -5.43 10.89 -14.57
C PHE A 231 -3.91 10.98 -14.73
N MET A 232 -3.18 9.86 -14.72
CA MET A 232 -1.74 9.88 -15.03
C MET A 232 -1.45 10.42 -16.44
N PHE A 233 -2.19 9.98 -17.45
CA PHE A 233 -2.03 10.52 -18.80
C PHE A 233 -2.51 11.98 -18.89
N ALA A 234 -3.58 12.37 -18.19
CA ALA A 234 -4.03 13.76 -18.13
C ALA A 234 -3.01 14.69 -17.45
N LEU A 235 -2.22 14.20 -16.50
CA LEU A 235 -1.11 14.92 -15.90
C LEU A 235 0.11 14.99 -16.82
N ALA A 236 0.39 13.91 -17.56
CA ALA A 236 1.62 13.78 -18.32
C ALA A 236 1.57 14.35 -19.75
N LEU A 237 0.44 14.24 -20.45
CA LEU A 237 0.33 14.68 -21.85
C LEU A 237 0.37 16.22 -21.98
N PRO A 238 -0.53 16.98 -21.34
CA PRO A 238 -0.45 18.44 -21.29
C PRO A 238 0.47 18.94 -20.16
N TYR A 239 1.63 18.30 -19.94
CA TYR A 239 2.53 18.66 -18.82
C TYR A 239 2.92 20.15 -18.82
N ASP A 240 3.18 20.72 -20.00
CA ASP A 240 3.59 22.13 -20.12
C ASP A 240 2.44 23.07 -19.70
N HIS A 241 1.19 22.73 -20.01
CA HIS A 241 0.00 23.46 -19.56
C HIS A 241 -0.04 23.58 -18.02
N TRP A 242 0.33 22.52 -17.31
CA TRP A 242 0.33 22.48 -15.84
C TRP A 242 1.42 23.30 -15.18
N THR A 243 2.50 23.62 -15.89
CA THR A 243 3.61 24.45 -15.36
C THR A 243 3.24 25.93 -15.22
N HIS A 244 2.27 26.40 -16.01
CA HIS A 244 1.72 27.76 -15.95
C HIS A 244 1.01 27.99 -14.61
N LYS A 245 1.25 29.16 -14.01
CA LYS A 245 0.77 29.49 -12.65
C LYS A 245 -0.74 29.29 -12.48
N ASP A 246 -1.53 29.65 -13.49
CA ASP A 246 -3.00 29.60 -13.44
C ASP A 246 -3.54 28.17 -13.39
N ASN A 247 -2.78 27.18 -13.88
CA ASN A 247 -3.23 25.80 -14.02
C ASN A 247 -2.68 24.85 -12.94
N ARG A 248 -1.76 25.30 -12.09
CA ARG A 248 -1.10 24.46 -11.06
C ARG A 248 -2.10 23.80 -10.11
N ILE A 249 -3.19 24.49 -9.78
CA ILE A 249 -4.25 23.93 -8.92
C ILE A 249 -4.91 22.73 -9.61
N GLY A 250 -5.17 22.82 -10.92
CA GLY A 250 -5.74 21.72 -11.69
C GLY A 250 -4.83 20.48 -11.69
N PHE A 251 -3.51 20.66 -11.75
CA PHE A 251 -2.56 19.55 -11.59
C PHE A 251 -2.72 18.88 -10.21
N VAL A 252 -2.77 19.67 -9.13
CA VAL A 252 -2.94 19.13 -7.77
C VAL A 252 -4.28 18.39 -7.62
N VAL A 253 -5.35 18.88 -8.25
CA VAL A 253 -6.66 18.21 -8.26
C VAL A 253 -6.58 16.87 -8.98
N MET A 254 -6.03 16.81 -10.19
CA MET A 254 -5.88 15.56 -10.96
C MET A 254 -4.97 14.56 -10.25
N TYR A 255 -3.90 15.06 -9.63
CA TYR A 255 -2.98 14.26 -8.82
C TYR A 255 -3.68 13.70 -7.57
N SER A 256 -4.48 14.51 -6.89
CA SER A 256 -5.31 14.07 -5.76
C SER A 256 -6.35 13.04 -6.20
N LEU A 257 -7.02 13.24 -7.34
CA LEU A 257 -7.96 12.25 -7.87
C LEU A 257 -7.26 10.91 -8.15
N THR A 258 -6.02 10.93 -8.62
CA THR A 258 -5.26 9.69 -8.81
C THR A 258 -5.06 8.94 -7.51
N PHE A 259 -4.69 9.64 -6.42
CA PHE A 259 -4.61 9.02 -5.10
C PHE A 259 -5.97 8.55 -4.59
N PHE A 260 -7.03 9.34 -4.79
CA PHE A 260 -8.37 8.95 -4.39
C PHE A 260 -8.77 7.62 -5.03
N PHE A 261 -8.62 7.46 -6.35
CA PHE A 261 -8.95 6.22 -7.07
C PHE A 261 -7.94 5.09 -6.86
N ALA A 262 -6.70 5.39 -6.48
CA ALA A 262 -5.77 4.35 -6.03
C ALA A 262 -6.28 3.69 -4.73
N ASN A 263 -6.81 4.49 -3.79
CA ASN A 263 -7.34 4.02 -2.52
C ASN A 263 -8.79 3.52 -2.62
N PHE A 264 -9.61 4.17 -3.45
CA PHE A 264 -10.92 3.70 -3.91
C PHE A 264 -10.77 2.76 -5.10
N GLY A 265 -10.04 1.67 -4.91
CA GLY A 265 -9.54 0.88 -6.01
C GLY A 265 -8.45 -0.10 -5.61
N PRO A 266 -7.40 -0.24 -6.44
CA PRO A 266 -6.45 -1.34 -6.34
C PRO A 266 -5.74 -1.42 -4.99
N ASN A 267 -5.43 -0.31 -4.30
CA ASN A 267 -4.67 -0.37 -3.04
C ASN A 267 -5.42 -1.12 -1.94
N ALA A 268 -6.73 -0.94 -1.83
CA ALA A 268 -7.51 -1.70 -0.88
C ALA A 268 -7.85 -3.10 -1.41
N THR A 269 -8.17 -3.26 -2.69
CA THR A 269 -8.59 -4.56 -3.24
C THR A 269 -7.44 -5.55 -3.37
N THR A 270 -6.22 -5.13 -3.73
CA THR A 270 -5.06 -6.03 -3.80
C THR A 270 -4.65 -6.55 -2.43
N PHE A 271 -5.01 -5.85 -1.35
CA PHE A 271 -4.87 -6.33 0.02
C PHE A 271 -6.01 -7.28 0.42
N VAL A 272 -7.26 -6.97 0.08
CA VAL A 272 -8.43 -7.77 0.47
C VAL A 272 -8.48 -9.11 -0.28
N VAL A 273 -8.29 -9.09 -1.60
CA VAL A 273 -8.51 -10.23 -2.48
C VAL A 273 -7.68 -11.46 -2.08
N PRO A 274 -6.35 -11.39 -1.87
CA PRO A 274 -5.57 -12.57 -1.48
C PRO A 274 -6.02 -13.17 -0.14
N ALA A 275 -6.58 -12.37 0.77
CA ALA A 275 -7.11 -12.90 2.02
C ALA A 275 -8.44 -13.67 1.82
N GLU A 276 -9.19 -13.39 0.76
CA GLU A 276 -10.49 -14.02 0.51
C GLU A 276 -10.45 -15.22 -0.45
N ILE A 277 -9.54 -15.20 -1.43
CA ILE A 277 -9.56 -16.19 -2.53
C ILE A 277 -8.77 -17.46 -2.24
N PHE A 278 -7.84 -17.43 -1.29
CA PHE A 278 -6.95 -18.56 -1.01
C PHE A 278 -7.50 -19.45 0.13
N PRO A 279 -7.33 -20.79 0.01
CA PRO A 279 -7.70 -21.75 1.06
C PRO A 279 -7.06 -21.42 2.40
N ALA A 280 -7.73 -21.75 3.51
CA ALA A 280 -7.26 -21.37 4.84
C ALA A 280 -5.86 -21.92 5.15
N ARG A 281 -5.56 -23.12 4.63
CA ARG A 281 -4.27 -23.79 4.79
C ARG A 281 -3.09 -23.03 4.14
N PHE A 282 -3.34 -22.32 3.03
CA PHE A 282 -2.31 -21.65 2.23
C PHE A 282 -2.44 -20.12 2.21
N ARG A 283 -3.52 -19.56 2.78
CA ARG A 283 -3.86 -18.13 2.71
C ARG A 283 -2.71 -17.22 3.12
N SER A 284 -2.11 -17.48 4.27
CA SER A 284 -0.99 -16.65 4.79
C SER A 284 0.21 -16.69 3.84
N THR A 285 0.56 -17.86 3.31
CA THR A 285 1.68 -18.02 2.37
C THR A 285 1.42 -17.30 1.04
N CYS A 286 0.24 -17.49 0.43
CA CYS A 286 -0.10 -16.87 -0.85
C CYS A 286 -0.31 -15.36 -0.73
N HIS A 287 -0.92 -14.90 0.37
CA HIS A 287 -0.99 -13.48 0.70
C HIS A 287 0.41 -12.91 0.91
N GLY A 288 1.29 -13.62 1.63
CA GLY A 288 2.70 -13.24 1.82
C GLY A 288 3.47 -13.10 0.51
N ILE A 289 3.31 -14.05 -0.43
CA ILE A 289 3.92 -13.96 -1.77
C ILE A 289 3.38 -12.75 -2.55
N SER A 290 2.07 -12.52 -2.50
CA SER A 290 1.43 -11.36 -3.15
C SER A 290 1.91 -10.03 -2.55
N ALA A 291 2.02 -9.95 -1.23
CA ALA A 291 2.53 -8.78 -0.53
C ALA A 291 4.02 -8.55 -0.83
N ALA A 292 4.83 -9.62 -0.89
CA ALA A 292 6.24 -9.53 -1.27
C ALA A 292 6.42 -9.00 -2.70
N ALA A 293 5.59 -9.45 -3.65
CA ALA A 293 5.56 -8.89 -5.01
C ALA A 293 5.21 -7.40 -4.98
N GLY A 294 4.21 -6.98 -4.21
CA GLY A 294 3.93 -5.56 -3.98
C GLY A 294 5.17 -4.79 -3.51
N LYS A 295 5.87 -5.28 -2.48
CA LYS A 295 7.08 -4.60 -1.97
C LYS A 295 8.24 -4.56 -2.96
N LEU A 296 8.41 -5.59 -3.80
CA LEU A 296 9.35 -5.52 -4.93
C LEU A 296 8.96 -4.43 -5.92
N GLY A 297 7.66 -4.30 -6.21
CA GLY A 297 7.11 -3.18 -7.00
C GLY A 297 7.42 -1.83 -6.37
N ALA A 298 7.22 -1.67 -5.06
CA ALA A 298 7.54 -0.44 -4.33
C ALA A 298 9.03 -0.09 -4.40
N ILE A 299 9.93 -1.08 -4.31
CA ILE A 299 11.39 -0.89 -4.46
C ILE A 299 11.72 -0.42 -5.89
N ILE A 300 11.15 -1.09 -6.91
CA ILE A 300 11.35 -0.71 -8.31
C ILE A 300 10.80 0.68 -8.59
N GLY A 301 9.65 1.04 -8.02
CA GLY A 301 9.10 2.40 -8.10
C GLY A 301 10.01 3.42 -7.43
N ALA A 302 10.43 3.15 -6.20
CA ALA A 302 11.28 4.05 -5.41
C ALA A 302 12.62 4.33 -6.12
N PHE A 303 13.34 3.31 -6.55
CA PHE A 303 14.62 3.51 -7.25
C PHE A 303 14.40 3.90 -8.71
N GLY A 304 13.54 3.18 -9.44
CA GLY A 304 13.29 3.41 -10.86
C GLY A 304 12.79 4.82 -11.13
N PHE A 305 11.80 5.32 -10.38
CA PHE A 305 11.31 6.69 -10.57
C PHE A 305 12.38 7.72 -10.22
N LEU A 306 13.16 7.50 -9.15
CA LEU A 306 14.26 8.41 -8.76
C LEU A 306 15.27 8.61 -9.89
N TYR A 307 15.68 7.55 -10.58
CA TYR A 307 16.60 7.63 -11.71
C TYR A 307 15.92 8.18 -12.97
N LEU A 308 14.67 7.77 -13.27
CA LEU A 308 13.96 8.18 -14.48
C LEU A 308 13.53 9.65 -14.45
N ALA A 309 13.09 10.16 -13.29
CA ALA A 309 12.57 11.51 -13.15
C ALA A 309 13.63 12.62 -13.24
N GLN A 310 14.92 12.25 -13.20
CA GLN A 310 16.05 13.17 -13.37
C GLN A 310 15.95 13.96 -14.67
N ASN A 311 16.53 15.16 -14.67
CA ASN A 311 16.53 16.02 -15.85
C ASN A 311 17.26 15.34 -17.02
N LYS A 312 16.79 15.61 -18.25
CA LYS A 312 17.46 15.17 -19.48
C LYS A 312 18.81 15.89 -19.67
N ASP A 313 18.90 17.13 -19.19
CA ASP A 313 20.13 17.91 -19.22
C ASP A 313 21.05 17.51 -18.08
N LYS A 314 22.24 16.97 -18.39
CA LYS A 314 23.26 16.58 -17.40
C LYS A 314 23.66 17.69 -16.43
N ASN A 315 23.54 18.95 -16.84
CA ASN A 315 23.90 20.10 -15.99
C ASN A 315 22.82 20.48 -14.98
N LYS A 316 21.63 19.85 -15.07
CA LYS A 316 20.47 20.09 -14.21
C LYS A 316 20.03 18.83 -13.44
N THR A 317 20.82 17.76 -13.51
CA THR A 317 20.59 16.54 -12.73
C THR A 317 21.04 16.74 -11.29
N ASP A 318 20.42 16.01 -10.36
CA ASP A 318 20.90 15.99 -8.98
C ASP A 318 22.30 15.39 -8.90
N ALA A 319 23.10 15.86 -7.95
CA ALA A 319 24.47 15.43 -7.78
C ALA A 319 24.55 13.92 -7.53
N GLY A 320 25.31 13.21 -8.37
CA GLY A 320 25.49 11.75 -8.28
C GLY A 320 24.53 10.91 -9.13
N TYR A 321 23.59 11.53 -9.85
CA TYR A 321 22.66 10.81 -10.73
C TYR A 321 22.97 11.03 -12.23
N PRO A 322 22.78 10.00 -13.08
CA PRO A 322 22.83 10.16 -14.53
C PRO A 322 21.59 10.93 -15.05
N PRO A 323 21.64 11.49 -16.28
CA PRO A 323 20.47 12.07 -16.92
C PRO A 323 19.32 11.09 -17.06
N GLY A 324 18.13 11.54 -16.70
CA GLY A 324 16.89 10.77 -16.77
C GLY A 324 16.06 11.11 -18.00
N ILE A 325 14.82 10.63 -18.00
CA ILE A 325 13.82 10.94 -19.02
C ILE A 325 12.94 12.15 -18.64
N GLY A 326 13.08 12.66 -17.41
CA GLY A 326 12.34 13.79 -16.86
C GLY A 326 10.96 13.41 -16.31
N VAL A 327 10.46 14.22 -15.36
CA VAL A 327 9.19 14.00 -14.65
C VAL A 327 8.01 13.70 -15.60
N LYS A 328 7.87 14.45 -16.70
CA LYS A 328 6.83 14.23 -17.72
C LYS A 328 6.81 12.79 -18.23
N ASN A 329 7.96 12.29 -18.69
CA ASN A 329 8.04 10.95 -19.26
C ASN A 329 7.94 9.87 -18.17
N SER A 330 8.44 10.13 -16.96
CA SER A 330 8.24 9.23 -15.82
C SER A 330 6.75 9.08 -15.47
N LEU A 331 5.97 10.16 -15.51
CA LEU A 331 4.51 10.08 -15.32
C LEU A 331 3.81 9.26 -16.43
N ILE A 332 4.28 9.33 -17.68
CA ILE A 332 3.79 8.47 -18.78
C ILE A 332 4.07 7.00 -18.45
N VAL A 333 5.29 6.67 -17.99
CA VAL A 333 5.65 5.30 -17.59
C VAL A 333 4.73 4.81 -16.48
N LEU A 334 4.45 5.63 -15.45
CA LEU A 334 3.50 5.26 -14.40
C LEU A 334 2.08 5.05 -14.94
N GLY A 335 1.64 5.87 -15.91
CA GLY A 335 0.36 5.68 -16.61
C GLY A 335 0.28 4.34 -17.34
N VAL A 336 1.35 3.93 -18.02
CA VAL A 336 1.45 2.62 -18.68
C VAL A 336 1.43 1.48 -17.66
N VAL A 337 2.14 1.61 -16.53
CA VAL A 337 2.12 0.62 -15.45
C VAL A 337 0.71 0.45 -14.89
N ASN A 338 -0.03 1.54 -14.67
CA ASN A 338 -1.43 1.48 -14.24
C ASN A 338 -2.32 0.80 -15.29
N PHE A 339 -2.10 1.06 -16.57
CA PHE A 339 -2.83 0.42 -17.66
C PHE A 339 -2.58 -1.09 -17.69
N LEU A 340 -1.34 -1.55 -17.49
CA LEU A 340 -1.04 -2.97 -17.33
C LEU A 340 -1.80 -3.57 -16.13
N GLY A 341 -1.98 -2.80 -15.05
CA GLY A 341 -2.79 -3.20 -13.90
C GLY A 341 -4.24 -3.53 -14.26
N ILE A 342 -4.83 -2.82 -15.23
CA ILE A 342 -6.15 -3.13 -15.79
C ILE A 342 -6.13 -4.53 -16.43
N LEU A 343 -5.15 -4.81 -17.28
CA LEU A 343 -5.04 -6.08 -18.00
C LEU A 343 -4.88 -7.27 -17.04
N PHE A 344 -4.02 -7.12 -16.03
CA PHE A 344 -3.80 -8.17 -15.03
C PHE A 344 -4.97 -8.32 -14.04
N THR A 345 -5.83 -7.30 -13.89
CA THR A 345 -7.04 -7.41 -13.06
C THR A 345 -8.01 -8.46 -13.61
N PHE A 346 -8.04 -8.72 -14.93
CA PHE A 346 -8.84 -9.81 -15.51
C PHE A 346 -8.44 -11.22 -15.06
N LEU A 347 -7.25 -11.39 -14.47
CA LEU A 347 -6.81 -12.65 -13.88
C LEU A 347 -7.29 -12.83 -12.43
N VAL A 348 -7.91 -11.79 -11.85
CA VAL A 348 -8.36 -11.78 -10.46
C VAL A 348 -9.86 -12.15 -10.40
N PRO A 349 -10.24 -13.21 -9.66
CA PRO A 349 -11.63 -13.61 -9.56
C PRO A 349 -12.44 -12.69 -8.62
N GLU A 350 -13.74 -12.56 -8.88
CA GLU A 350 -14.66 -11.86 -7.98
C GLU A 350 -15.03 -12.77 -6.78
N SER A 351 -14.76 -12.26 -5.57
CA SER A 351 -14.97 -12.94 -4.30
C SER A 351 -16.23 -12.50 -3.54
N ASN A 352 -16.92 -11.44 -4.00
CA ASN A 352 -18.06 -10.89 -3.29
C ASN A 352 -19.20 -11.91 -3.10
N GLY A 353 -19.74 -11.99 -1.88
CA GLY A 353 -20.87 -12.85 -1.54
C GLY A 353 -20.58 -14.34 -1.43
N LYS A 354 -19.34 -14.81 -1.66
CA LYS A 354 -18.95 -16.23 -1.57
C LYS A 354 -18.24 -16.54 -0.25
N SER A 355 -18.47 -17.74 0.30
CA SER A 355 -17.80 -18.16 1.53
C SER A 355 -16.31 -18.41 1.28
N LEU A 356 -15.50 -18.53 2.34
CA LEU A 356 -14.08 -18.82 2.14
C LEU A 356 -13.90 -20.20 1.51
N GLU A 357 -14.73 -21.16 1.94
CA GLU A 357 -14.74 -22.57 1.51
C GLU A 357 -15.25 -22.71 0.07
N GLU A 358 -16.26 -21.94 -0.33
CA GLU A 358 -16.76 -21.86 -1.70
C GLU A 358 -15.73 -21.24 -2.66
N MET A 359 -14.94 -20.27 -2.18
CA MET A 359 -13.88 -19.63 -2.98
C MET A 359 -12.62 -20.48 -3.08
N SER A 360 -12.28 -21.19 -2.00
CA SER A 360 -11.11 -22.05 -1.92
C SER A 360 -11.32 -23.40 -2.60
N GLY A 361 -12.58 -23.85 -2.72
CA GLY A 361 -12.89 -25.20 -3.19
C GLY A 361 -12.65 -26.28 -2.12
N GLU A 362 -12.50 -25.91 -0.85
CA GLU A 362 -12.25 -26.85 0.25
C GLU A 362 -13.39 -27.89 0.40
N ASN A 363 -14.62 -27.56 -0.02
CA ASN A 363 -15.74 -28.52 -0.03
C ASN A 363 -15.62 -29.63 -1.10
N GLU A 364 -14.78 -29.41 -2.12
CA GLU A 364 -14.53 -30.41 -3.18
C GLU A 364 -13.32 -31.31 -2.86
N GLU A 365 -12.55 -31.00 -1.80
CA GLU A 365 -11.39 -31.77 -1.37
C GLU A 365 -11.77 -32.97 -0.46
N GLU A 366 -12.98 -33.01 0.09
CA GLU A 366 -13.42 -34.06 1.04
C GLU A 366 -13.93 -35.41 0.46
N PRO A 367 -14.20 -35.63 -0.85
CA PRO A 367 -14.78 -36.91 -1.24
C PRO A 367 -13.77 -38.06 -1.36
N GLU A 368 -12.46 -37.82 -1.46
CA GLU A 368 -11.48 -38.91 -1.69
C GLU A 368 -10.76 -39.39 -0.41
N SER A 369 -10.42 -38.49 0.52
CA SER A 369 -9.73 -38.89 1.76
C SER A 369 -10.63 -39.57 2.78
N ALA A 370 -11.94 -39.30 2.75
CA ALA A 370 -12.91 -39.96 3.62
C ALA A 370 -13.19 -41.41 3.17
N VAL A 371 -13.15 -41.66 1.86
CA VAL A 371 -13.41 -42.99 1.27
C VAL A 371 -12.24 -43.94 1.50
N GLU A 372 -10.99 -43.46 1.52
CA GLU A 372 -9.83 -44.29 1.86
C GLU A 372 -9.72 -44.64 3.36
N LEU A 373 -10.22 -43.77 4.25
CA LEU A 373 -10.21 -44.03 5.70
C LEU A 373 -11.32 -45.01 6.14
N GLU A 374 -12.46 -45.04 5.44
CA GLU A 374 -13.52 -46.04 5.69
C GLU A 374 -13.16 -47.45 5.19
N GLN A 375 -12.19 -47.58 4.28
CA GLN A 375 -11.75 -48.88 3.75
C GLN A 375 -10.66 -49.58 4.58
N GLN A 376 -10.18 -48.97 5.66
CA GLN A 376 -9.28 -49.65 6.60
C GLN A 376 -10.06 -50.56 7.56
N PRO A 377 -9.73 -51.87 7.65
CA PRO A 377 -10.41 -52.78 8.56
C PRO A 377 -9.99 -52.47 10.00
N GLY A 378 -10.74 -51.59 10.66
CA GLY A 378 -10.50 -51.21 12.06
C GLY A 378 -11.34 -50.04 12.59
N TYR A 379 -11.95 -49.23 11.72
CA TYR A 379 -12.69 -48.04 12.15
C TYR A 379 -14.16 -48.36 12.46
N ARG A 380 -14.43 -49.05 13.59
CA ARG A 380 -15.78 -49.13 14.15
C ARG A 380 -16.12 -47.82 14.85
N THR A 381 -17.00 -47.04 14.25
CA THR A 381 -17.66 -45.86 14.81
C THR A 381 -18.35 -46.20 16.13
N ARG A 382 -17.90 -45.61 17.24
CA ARG A 382 -18.69 -45.51 18.47
C ARG A 382 -19.63 -44.31 18.32
N THR A 383 -20.88 -44.59 18.00
CA THR A 383 -21.99 -43.65 18.17
C THR A 383 -22.21 -43.40 19.65
N VAL A 384 -22.18 -42.14 20.08
CA VAL A 384 -22.64 -41.71 21.41
C VAL A 384 -24.11 -41.31 21.28
N PRO A 385 -25.03 -41.85 22.09
CA PRO A 385 -26.44 -41.50 22.03
C PRO A 385 -26.71 -40.12 22.65
N VAL A 386 -27.68 -39.44 22.01
CA VAL A 386 -28.35 -38.14 22.23
C VAL A 386 -28.15 -37.44 23.57
#